data_AF-A0A2L2Z6W4-F1
#
_entry.id   AF-A0A2L2Z6W4-F1
#
_cell.length_a   1.000
_cell.length_b   1.000
_cell.length_c   1.000
_cell.angle_alpha   90.00
_cell.angle_beta   90.00
_cell.angle_gamma   90.00
#
_symmetry.space_group_name_H-M   'P 1'
#
loop_
_entity.id
_entity.type
_entity.pdbx_description
1 polymer ?
#
loop_
_entity_poly.entity_id
_entity_poly.type
_entity_poly.pdbx_seq_one_letter_code
_entity_poly.pdbx_strand_id
1 'polypeptide(L)' 'REFVAEDMEQERDLQAVVLTCLYLSYSYMGNEISYPLKPFLVEDSKDKFWDRCLLIINLLSGKMLRINS' A
#
# COMPACT_ATOMS: atom_id res chain seq x y z
N ARG A 1 10.72 1.89 2.80
CA ARG A 1 11.82 0.93 3.06
C ARG A 1 11.53 0.01 4.25
N GLU A 2 10.68 0.39 5.21
CA GLU A 2 10.41 -0.42 6.42
C GLU A 2 9.45 -1.60 6.22
N PHE A 3 8.85 -1.80 5.03
CA PHE A 3 7.77 -2.77 4.82
C PHE A 3 8.12 -3.91 3.84
N VAL A 4 9.28 -3.84 3.18
CA VAL A 4 9.75 -4.93 2.32
C VAL A 4 10.57 -5.85 3.21
N ALA A 5 10.04 -7.04 3.51
CA ALA A 5 10.81 -8.07 4.22
C ALA A 5 11.91 -8.58 3.28
N GLU A 6 13.12 -8.81 3.81
CA GLU A 6 14.24 -9.36 3.02
C GLU A 6 13.97 -10.81 2.56
N ASP A 7 13.00 -11.49 3.18
CA ASP A 7 12.60 -12.89 2.91
C ASP A 7 11.38 -13.01 1.96
N MET A 8 11.10 -12.01 1.13
CA MET A 8 10.02 -12.10 0.13
C MET A 8 10.48 -12.97 -1.05
N GLU A 9 10.26 -14.28 -0.96
CA GLU A 9 10.74 -15.27 -1.93
C GLU A 9 10.09 -15.18 -3.33
N GLN A 10 8.97 -14.46 -3.48
CA GLN A 10 8.27 -14.29 -4.76
C GLN A 10 8.12 -12.83 -5.18
N GLU A 11 8.52 -12.54 -6.43
CA GLU A 11 8.34 -11.25 -7.10
C GLU A 11 6.90 -10.72 -7.01
N ARG A 12 5.93 -11.65 -7.06
CA ARG A 12 4.50 -11.37 -6.98
C ARG A 12 4.09 -10.75 -5.65
N ASP A 13 4.65 -11.24 -4.55
CA ASP A 13 4.36 -10.74 -3.22
C ASP A 13 4.96 -9.33 -3.05
N LEU A 14 6.18 -9.12 -3.57
CA LEU A 14 6.82 -7.80 -3.56
C LEU A 14 6.01 -6.79 -4.37
N GLN A 15 5.58 -7.19 -5.57
CA GLN A 15 4.73 -6.36 -6.42
C GLN A 15 3.42 -5.99 -5.72
N ALA A 16 2.76 -6.94 -5.04
CA ALA A 16 1.55 -6.69 -4.27
C ALA A 16 1.76 -5.66 -3.16
N VAL A 17 2.85 -5.79 -2.40
CA VAL A 17 3.21 -4.84 -1.33
C VAL A 17 3.49 -3.45 -1.89
N VAL A 18 4.29 -3.35 -2.96
CA VAL A 18 4.63 -2.08 -3.59
C VAL A 18 3.38 -1.38 -4.14
N LEU A 19 2.49 -2.11 -4.81
CA LEU A 19 1.26 -1.55 -5.35
C LEU A 19 0.27 -1.14 -4.26
N THR A 20 0.22 -1.88 -3.14
CA THR A 20 -0.57 -1.48 -1.96
C THR A 20 -0.03 -0.16 -1.40
N CYS A 21 1.30 -0.03 -1.24
CA CYS A 21 1.93 1.22 -0.80
C CYS A 21 1.68 2.37 -1.79
N LEU A 22 1.72 2.09 -3.09
CA LEU A 22 1.48 3.07 -4.14
C LEU A 22 0.02 3.56 -4.11
N TYR A 23 -0.94 2.65 -3.98
CA TYR A 23 -2.36 2.98 -3.83
C TYR A 23 -2.62 3.91 -2.64
N LEU A 24 -2.02 3.61 -1.48
CA LEU A 24 -2.13 4.45 -0.29
C LEU A 24 -1.46 5.81 -0.49
N SER A 25 -0.32 5.86 -1.20
CA SER A 25 0.37 7.11 -1.52
C SER A 25 -0.48 8.01 -2.43
N TYR A 26 -1.09 7.44 -3.48
CA TYR A 26 -2.06 8.16 -4.30
C TYR A 26 -3.26 8.63 -3.47
N SER A 27 -3.79 7.77 -2.59
CA SER A 27 -4.93 8.13 -1.75
C SER A 27 -4.62 9.23 -0.72
N TYR A 28 -3.36 9.35 -0.29
CA TYR A 28 -2.96 10.32 0.74
C TYR A 28 -2.39 11.63 0.17
N MET A 29 -1.56 11.57 -0.87
CA MET A 29 -0.89 12.72 -1.48
C MET A 29 -1.45 13.12 -2.85
N GLY A 30 -2.43 12.36 -3.37
CA GLY A 30 -3.01 12.61 -4.67
C GLY A 30 -3.96 13.82 -4.67
N ASN A 31 -4.04 14.50 -5.81
CA ASN A 31 -4.93 15.64 -5.99
C ASN A 31 -6.38 15.23 -6.27
N GLU A 32 -6.62 13.98 -6.68
CA GLU A 32 -7.95 13.47 -7.00
C GLU A 32 -8.64 12.94 -5.75
N ILE A 33 -9.96 13.07 -5.70
CA ILE A 33 -10.78 12.60 -4.56
C ILE A 33 -10.80 11.07 -4.43
N SER A 34 -10.49 10.33 -5.49
CA SER A 34 -10.47 8.87 -5.47
C SER A 34 -9.65 8.29 -6.63
N TYR A 35 -9.10 7.09 -6.40
CA TYR A 35 -8.35 6.35 -7.41
C TYR A 35 -8.95 4.95 -7.57
N PRO A 36 -9.13 4.44 -8.81
CA PRO A 36 -9.69 3.12 -9.04
C PRO A 36 -8.73 2.03 -8.54
N LEU A 37 -9.27 0.96 -7.95
CA LEU A 37 -8.47 -0.15 -7.40
C LEU A 37 -7.81 -1.03 -8.47
N LYS A 38 -8.47 -1.20 -9.62
CA LYS A 38 -8.10 -2.18 -10.66
C LYS A 38 -6.61 -2.13 -11.10
N PRO A 39 -5.95 -0.97 -11.22
CA PRO A 39 -4.53 -0.89 -11.58
C PRO A 39 -3.56 -1.38 -10.49
N PHE A 40 -4.01 -1.45 -9.23
CA PHE A 40 -3.16 -1.75 -8.08
C PHE A 40 -3.35 -3.17 -7.53
N LEU A 41 -4.40 -3.86 -8.00
CA LEU A 41 -4.73 -5.21 -7.57
C LEU A 41 -4.07 -6.22 -8.50
N VAL A 42 -3.01 -6.88 -8.01
CA VAL A 42 -2.29 -7.96 -8.71
C VAL A 42 -2.60 -9.35 -8.17
N GLU A 43 -3.32 -9.43 -7.06
CA GLU A 43 -3.74 -10.70 -6.46
C GLU A 43 -5.21 -11.00 -6.75
N ASP A 44 -5.53 -12.29 -6.75
CA ASP A 44 -6.89 -12.78 -6.96
C ASP A 44 -7.83 -12.45 -5.76
N SER A 45 -7.26 -12.25 -4.57
CA SER A 45 -8.00 -11.96 -3.34
C SER A 45 -7.96 -10.47 -3.00
N LYS A 46 -9.12 -9.81 -3.09
CA LYS A 46 -9.30 -8.43 -2.64
C LYS A 46 -9.17 -8.28 -1.13
N ASP A 47 -9.55 -9.30 -0.36
CA ASP A 47 -9.52 -9.24 1.11
C ASP A 47 -8.08 -9.07 1.60
N LYS A 48 -7.13 -9.83 1.05
CA LYS A 48 -5.70 -9.70 1.36
C LYS A 48 -5.16 -8.29 1.07
N PHE A 49 -5.64 -7.66 0.00
CA PHE A 49 -5.27 -6.29 -0.33
C PHE A 49 -5.75 -5.31 0.75
N TRP A 50 -7.02 -5.42 1.15
CA TRP A 50 -7.59 -4.53 2.17
C TRP A 50 -7.00 -4.75 3.56
N ASP A 51 -6.74 -5.99 3.95
CA ASP A 51 -6.07 -6.32 5.21
C ASP A 51 -4.68 -5.67 5.28
N ARG A 52 -3.90 -5.72 4.18
CA ARG A 52 -2.61 -5.03 4.11
C ARG A 52 -2.75 -3.52 4.12
N CYS A 53 -3.75 -2.95 3.45
CA CYS A 53 -4.01 -1.51 3.52
C CYS A 53 -4.22 -1.06 4.98
N LEU A 54 -5.08 -1.76 5.72
CA LEU A 54 -5.35 -1.47 7.13
C LEU A 54 -4.10 -1.62 7.99
N LEU A 55 -3.30 -2.66 7.76
CA LEU A 55 -2.04 -2.87 8.46
C LEU A 55 -1.06 -1.71 8.23
N ILE A 56 -0.88 -1.29 6.97
CA ILE A 56 0.05 -0.21 6.61
C ILE A 56 -0.42 1.13 7.23
N ILE A 57 -1.71 1.45 7.15
CA ILE A 57 -2.26 2.68 7.72
C ILE A 57 -2.06 2.71 9.23
N ASN A 58 -2.36 1.61 9.94
CA ASN A 58 -2.19 1.53 11.38
C ASN A 58 -0.73 1.74 11.82
N LEU A 59 0.23 1.28 11.02
CA LEU A 59 1.65 1.39 11.32
C LEU A 59 2.27 2.74 10.90
N LEU A 60 1.84 3.29 9.75
CA LEU A 60 2.52 4.42 9.11
C LEU A 60 1.76 5.75 9.19
N SER A 61 0.48 5.76 9.56
CA SER A 61 -0.34 7.00 9.61
C SER A 61 0.35 8.15 10.36
N GLY A 62 0.95 7.89 11.51
CA GLY A 62 1.70 8.90 12.27
C GLY A 62 2.93 9.45 11.52
N LYS A 63 3.66 8.59 10.81
CA LYS A 63 4.82 9.00 9.98
C LYS A 63 4.37 9.75 8.72
N MET A 64 3.28 9.31 8.10
CA MET A 64 2.68 9.95 6.92
C MET A 64 2.28 11.40 7.24
N LEU A 65 1.64 11.63 8.38
CA LEU A 65 1.30 12.98 8.83
C LEU A 65 2.54 13.81 9.14
N ARG A 66 3.53 13.23 9.84
CA ARG A 66 4.77 13.92 10.22
C ARG A 66 5.63 14.36 9.03
N ILE A 67 5.53 13.70 7.87
CA ILE A 67 6.23 14.13 6.65
C ILE A 67 5.63 15.43 6.08
N ASN A 68 4.35 15.70 6.37
CA ASN A 68 3.65 16.91 5.91
C ASN A 68 3.70 18.07 6.92
N SER A 69 4.13 17.82 8.16
CA SER A 69 4.27 18.83 9.22
C SER A 69 5.66 19.46 9.21
#